data_AF-A0A4R7SQE0-F1
#
_entry.id   AF-A0A4R7SQE0-F1
#
_cell.length_a   1.000
_cell.length_b   1.000
_cell.length_c   1.000
_cell.angle_alpha   90.00
_cell.angle_beta   90.00
_cell.angle_gamma   90.00
#
_symmetry.space_group_name_H-M   'P 1'
#
loop_
_entity.id
_entity.type
_entity.pdbx_description
1 polymer ?
#
loop_
_entity_poly.entity_id
_entity_poly.type
_entity_poly.pdbx_seq_one_letter_code
_entity_poly.pdbx_strand_id
1 'polypeptide(L)'
;MTAALIQPDGRLTPLRGELVSDPASIAALGHAVHAAGNELAIRVGTAPVKSITLHGMENSLTLLQVSQGVLLLEHGKNISPDVLQAMSEDLLSQLATPPPPAESFSSFSLSDALHATAP
;
A
#
# COMPACT_ATOMS: atom_id res chain seq x y z
N MET A 1 5.69 11.79 -9.14
CA MET A 1 6.09 10.53 -8.49
C MET A 1 5.22 10.37 -7.26
N THR A 2 4.34 9.38 -7.32
CA THR A 2 3.35 9.06 -6.28
C THR A 2 3.75 7.76 -5.59
N ALA A 3 3.65 7.72 -4.26
CA ALA A 3 3.87 6.51 -3.48
C ALA A 3 2.84 6.39 -2.36
N ALA A 4 2.29 5.20 -2.17
CA ALA A 4 1.31 4.93 -1.12
C ALA A 4 1.42 3.49 -0.63
N LEU A 5 1.20 3.26 0.66
CA LEU A 5 1.13 1.93 1.25
C LEU A 5 -0.33 1.50 1.39
N ILE A 6 -0.67 0.36 0.78
CA ILE A 6 -1.94 -0.32 0.99
C ILE A 6 -1.76 -1.31 2.13
N GLN A 7 -2.39 -1.04 3.26
CA GLN A 7 -2.32 -1.89 4.45
C GLN A 7 -3.21 -3.15 4.28
N PRO A 8 -2.96 -4.22 5.04
CA PRO A 8 -3.74 -5.45 4.97
C PRO A 8 -5.23 -5.26 5.33
N ASP A 9 -5.56 -4.23 6.10
CA ASP A 9 -6.93 -3.84 6.45
C ASP A 9 -7.64 -3.04 5.35
N GLY A 10 -6.97 -2.80 4.21
CA GLY A 10 -7.51 -2.07 3.07
C GLY A 10 -7.33 -0.55 3.15
N ARG A 11 -6.68 -0.02 4.21
CA ARG A 11 -6.38 1.42 4.29
C ARG A 11 -5.23 1.80 3.36
N LEU A 12 -5.37 2.96 2.72
CA LEU A 12 -4.30 3.57 1.91
C LEU A 12 -3.62 4.69 2.69
N THR A 13 -2.31 4.58 2.90
CA THR A 13 -1.48 5.63 3.51
C THR A 13 -0.59 6.26 2.45
N PRO A 14 -0.82 7.54 2.07
CA PRO A 14 0.06 8.23 1.14
C PRO A 14 1.44 8.46 1.79
N LEU A 15 2.51 8.16 1.06
CA LEU A 15 3.90 8.36 1.50
C LEU A 15 4.58 9.51 0.76
N ARG A 16 4.22 9.71 -0.51
CA ARG A 16 4.75 10.81 -1.34
C ARG A 16 3.79 11.15 -2.48
N GLY A 17 3.74 12.43 -2.82
CA GLY A 17 2.89 12.93 -3.91
C GLY A 17 1.41 12.95 -3.54
N GLU A 18 0.58 13.41 -4.47
CA GLU A 18 -0.86 13.48 -4.29
C GLU A 18 -1.55 12.34 -5.06
N LEU A 19 -2.55 11.75 -4.41
CA LEU A 19 -3.43 10.76 -5.05
C LEU A 19 -4.57 11.52 -5.74
N VAL A 20 -4.70 11.32 -7.06
CA VAL A 20 -5.69 12.04 -7.88
C VAL A 20 -7.09 11.41 -7.77
N SER A 21 -7.20 10.21 -7.20
CA SER A 21 -8.44 9.44 -7.12
C SER A 21 -8.76 9.01 -5.69
N ASP A 22 -9.98 8.53 -5.48
CA ASP A 22 -10.45 8.05 -4.19
C ASP A 22 -9.51 6.99 -3.58
N PRO A 23 -8.94 7.23 -2.37
CA PRO A 23 -8.02 6.31 -1.72
C PRO A 23 -8.56 4.89 -1.53
N ALA A 24 -9.85 4.74 -1.22
CA ALA A 24 -10.45 3.43 -1.00
C ALA A 24 -10.51 2.61 -2.31
N SER A 25 -10.88 3.26 -3.41
CA SER A 25 -10.89 2.67 -4.75
C SER A 25 -9.48 2.24 -5.19
N ILE A 26 -8.45 3.07 -4.94
CA ILE A 26 -7.06 2.73 -5.24
C ILE A 26 -6.59 1.52 -4.43
N ALA A 27 -6.87 1.50 -3.12
CA ALA A 27 -6.51 0.38 -2.26
C ALA A 27 -7.14 -0.94 -2.70
N ALA A 28 -8.45 -0.92 -2.99
CA ALA A 28 -9.19 -2.08 -3.45
C ALA A 28 -8.64 -2.63 -4.78
N LEU A 29 -8.38 -1.75 -5.75
CA LEU A 29 -7.80 -2.13 -7.04
C LEU A 29 -6.37 -2.66 -6.91
N GLY A 30 -5.52 -1.99 -6.11
CA GLY A 30 -4.15 -2.41 -5.90
C GLY A 30 -4.06 -3.81 -5.27
N HIS A 31 -4.88 -4.08 -4.24
CA HIS A 31 -4.98 -5.42 -3.63
C HIS A 31 -5.50 -6.46 -4.64
N ALA A 32 -6.54 -6.13 -5.40
CA ALA A 32 -7.11 -7.05 -6.38
C ALA A 32 -6.10 -7.43 -7.48
N VAL A 33 -5.37 -6.45 -8.02
CA VAL A 33 -4.33 -6.69 -9.02
C VAL A 33 -3.20 -7.54 -8.44
N HIS A 34 -2.74 -7.23 -7.23
CA HIS A 34 -1.70 -8.00 -6.56
C HIS A 34 -2.12 -9.46 -6.31
N ALA A 35 -3.31 -9.66 -5.75
CA ALA A 35 -3.86 -10.99 -5.50
C ALA A 35 -4.04 -11.79 -6.80
N ALA A 36 -4.59 -11.16 -7.84
CA ALA A 36 -4.78 -11.81 -9.13
C ALA A 36 -3.46 -12.19 -9.80
N GLY A 37 -2.44 -11.33 -9.73
CA GLY A 37 -1.12 -11.63 -10.27
C GLY A 37 -0.43 -12.77 -9.53
N ASN A 38 -0.51 -12.80 -8.20
CA ASN A 38 0.02 -13.89 -7.39
C ASN A 38 -0.70 -15.22 -7.69
N GLU A 39 -2.01 -15.19 -7.81
CA GLU A 39 -2.81 -16.36 -8.13
C GLU A 39 -2.55 -16.88 -9.56
N LEU A 40 -2.31 -15.98 -10.52
CA LEU A 40 -1.89 -16.34 -11.87
C LEU A 40 -0.52 -17.04 -11.85
N ALA A 41 0.45 -16.49 -11.12
CA ALA A 41 1.79 -17.06 -10.97
C ALA A 41 1.74 -18.50 -10.43
N ILE A 42 0.94 -18.73 -9.39
CA ILE A 42 0.70 -20.07 -8.85
C ILE A 42 0.15 -21.01 -9.93
N ARG A 43 -0.86 -20.57 -10.69
CA ARG A 43 -1.48 -21.40 -11.76
C ARG A 43 -0.54 -21.72 -12.91
N VAL A 44 0.43 -20.86 -13.22
CA VAL A 44 1.45 -21.12 -14.24
C VAL A 44 2.69 -21.84 -13.70
N GLY A 45 2.70 -22.19 -12.41
CA GLY A 45 3.79 -22.94 -11.76
C GLY A 45 5.02 -22.10 -11.43
N THR A 46 4.89 -20.79 -11.32
CA THR A 46 5.98 -19.90 -10.89
C THR A 46 5.92 -19.60 -9.39
N ALA A 47 7.02 -19.06 -8.85
CA ALA A 47 7.08 -18.61 -7.47
C ALA A 47 6.10 -17.45 -7.20
N PRO A 48 5.70 -17.24 -5.93
CA PRO A 48 4.87 -16.09 -5.55
C PRO A 48 5.43 -14.77 -6.06
N VAL A 49 4.53 -13.89 -6.48
CA VAL A 49 4.90 -12.61 -7.09
C VAL A 49 5.39 -11.66 -6.01
N LYS A 50 6.59 -11.12 -6.19
CA LYS A 50 7.14 -10.07 -5.31
C LYS A 50 6.70 -8.67 -5.76
N SER A 51 6.57 -8.47 -7.07
CA SER A 51 6.17 -7.20 -7.66
C SER A 51 5.38 -7.40 -8.95
N ILE A 52 4.43 -6.49 -9.19
CA ILE A 52 3.70 -6.36 -10.44
C ILE A 52 3.92 -4.95 -10.97
N THR A 53 4.40 -4.81 -12.20
CA THR A 53 4.56 -3.51 -12.85
C THR A 53 3.55 -3.36 -13.99
N LEU A 54 2.76 -2.29 -13.92
CA LEU A 54 1.86 -1.85 -14.97
C LEU A 54 2.56 -0.73 -15.76
N HIS A 55 2.83 -0.98 -17.03
CA HIS A 55 3.50 -0.01 -17.90
C HIS A 55 2.50 0.93 -18.57
N GLY A 56 2.50 2.19 -18.18
CA GLY A 56 1.75 3.26 -18.84
C GLY A 56 2.53 3.94 -19.96
N MET A 57 1.85 4.85 -20.67
CA MET A 57 2.43 5.61 -21.78
C MET A 57 3.54 6.55 -21.34
N GLU A 58 3.47 7.12 -20.13
CA GLU A 58 4.47 8.04 -19.61
C GLU A 58 5.22 7.43 -18.42
N ASN A 59 4.46 6.95 -17.42
CA ASN A 59 4.98 6.38 -16.20
C ASN A 59 4.59 4.90 -16.07
N SER A 60 5.32 4.19 -15.22
CA SER A 60 4.95 2.84 -14.76
C SER A 60 4.47 2.89 -13.32
N LEU A 61 3.55 2.00 -12.98
CA LEU A 61 3.05 1.79 -11.63
C LEU A 61 3.49 0.41 -11.16
N THR A 62 4.26 0.33 -10.08
CA THR A 62 4.65 -0.94 -9.48
C THR A 62 3.92 -1.15 -8.16
N LEU A 63 3.34 -2.35 -8.00
CA LEU A 63 2.84 -2.89 -6.74
C LEU A 63 3.90 -3.84 -6.20
N LEU A 64 4.46 -3.54 -5.03
CA LEU A 64 5.52 -4.31 -4.39
C LEU A 64 5.01 -4.88 -3.06
N GLN A 65 5.12 -6.19 -2.87
CA GLN A 65 4.80 -6.80 -1.58
C GLN A 65 5.88 -6.44 -0.55
N VAL A 66 5.46 -5.86 0.57
CA VAL A 66 6.32 -5.48 1.70
C VAL A 66 5.75 -6.05 3.01
N SER A 67 6.50 -5.95 4.10
CA SER A 67 6.05 -6.53 5.39
C SER A 67 4.79 -5.87 5.95
N GLN A 68 4.57 -4.60 5.63
CA GLN A 68 3.45 -3.79 6.11
C GLN A 68 2.23 -3.81 5.18
N GLY A 69 2.29 -4.53 4.04
CA GLY A 69 1.22 -4.55 3.04
C GLY A 69 1.74 -4.53 1.60
N VAL A 70 1.06 -3.80 0.72
CA VAL A 70 1.45 -3.63 -0.69
C VAL A 70 1.83 -2.18 -0.92
N LEU A 71 3.08 -1.91 -1.30
CA LEU A 71 3.55 -0.59 -1.67
C LEU A 71 3.21 -0.31 -3.13
N LEU A 72 2.48 0.77 -3.38
CA LEU A 72 2.23 1.33 -4.69
C LEU A 72 3.27 2.42 -4.97
N LEU A 73 3.95 2.31 -6.11
CA LEU A 73 5.02 3.21 -6.53
C LEU A 73 4.86 3.59 -8.00
N GLU A 74 4.58 4.87 -8.26
CA GLU A 74 4.67 5.43 -9.60
C GLU A 74 6.11 5.87 -9.88
N HIS A 75 6.66 5.48 -11.02
CA HIS A 75 8.01 5.82 -11.42
C HIS A 75 8.14 5.99 -12.95
N GLY A 76 9.25 6.58 -13.39
CA GLY A 76 9.57 6.68 -14.82
C GLY A 76 9.81 5.30 -15.47
N LYS A 77 9.90 5.25 -16.79
CA LYS A 77 10.18 4.01 -17.52
C LYS A 77 11.58 3.48 -17.22
N ASN A 78 11.76 2.17 -17.33
CA ASN A 78 13.05 1.48 -17.27
C ASN A 78 13.80 1.55 -15.93
N ILE A 79 13.09 1.67 -14.80
CA ILE A 79 13.71 1.50 -13.48
C ILE A 79 13.95 0.00 -13.24
N SER A 80 15.16 -0.37 -12.80
CA SER A 80 15.48 -1.75 -12.47
C SER A 80 14.79 -2.21 -11.18
N PRO A 81 14.53 -3.52 -11.02
CA PRO A 81 13.96 -4.06 -9.78
C PRO A 81 14.76 -3.68 -8.52
N ASP A 82 16.09 -3.65 -8.60
CA ASP A 82 16.96 -3.30 -7.46
C ASP A 82 16.76 -1.84 -7.02
N VAL A 83 16.56 -0.94 -7.97
CA VAL A 83 16.27 0.47 -7.67
C VAL A 83 14.88 0.62 -7.06
N LEU A 84 13.88 -0.12 -7.55
CA LEU A 84 12.54 -0.13 -6.95
C LEU A 84 12.57 -0.65 -5.51
N GLN A 85 13.37 -1.69 -5.26
CA GLN A 85 13.58 -2.23 -3.92
C GLN A 85 14.22 -1.19 -2.99
N ALA A 86 15.32 -0.55 -3.42
CA ALA A 86 15.97 0.49 -2.63
C ALA A 86 15.04 1.69 -2.34
N MET A 87 14.25 2.11 -3.33
CA MET A 87 13.24 3.16 -3.15
C MET A 87 12.15 2.76 -2.15
N SER A 88 11.73 1.49 -2.17
CA SER A 88 10.74 0.98 -1.22
C SER A 88 11.25 0.98 0.21
N GLU A 89 12.50 0.59 0.42
CA GLU A 89 13.14 0.57 1.74
C GLU A 89 13.31 1.97 2.30
N ASP A 90 13.74 2.93 1.46
CA ASP A 90 13.82 4.35 1.82
C ASP A 90 12.45 4.90 2.26
N LEU A 91 11.40 4.65 1.48
CA LEU A 91 10.04 5.10 1.79
C LEU A 91 9.48 4.47 3.07
N LEU A 92 9.72 3.18 3.29
CA LEU A 92 9.24 2.48 4.48
C LEU A 92 10.03 2.86 5.74
N SER A 93 11.31 3.20 5.62
CA SER A 93 12.11 3.65 6.76
C SER A 93 11.56 4.94 7.38
N GLN A 94 10.93 5.80 6.57
CA GLN A 94 10.33 7.06 7.02
C GLN A 94 9.07 6.82 7.89
N LEU A 95 8.37 5.69 7.71
CA LEU A 95 7.22 5.30 8.53
C LEU A 95 7.62 4.80 9.94
N ALA A 96 8.85 4.31 10.09
CA ALA A 96 9.36 3.80 11.37
C ALA A 96 9.84 4.92 12.31
N THR A 97 9.92 6.17 11.83
CA THR A 97 10.20 7.34 12.65
C THR A 97 8.97 7.63 13.52
N PRO A 98 9.05 7.54 14.86
CA PRO A 98 7.89 7.78 15.70
C PRO A 98 7.40 9.22 15.49
N PRO A 99 6.08 9.46 15.33
CA PRO A 99 5.56 10.82 15.39
C PRO A 99 5.89 11.42 16.77
N PRO A 100 6.13 12.74 16.88
CA PRO A 100 6.16 13.39 18.19
C PRO A 100 4.87 13.02 18.94
N PRO A 101 4.92 12.83 20.27
CA PRO A 101 3.78 12.36 21.04
C PRO A 101 2.58 13.26 20.77
N ALA A 102 1.53 12.69 20.19
CA ALA A 102 0.27 13.38 19.97
C ALA A 102 -0.34 13.68 21.34
N GLU A 103 -0.70 14.94 21.57
CA GLU A 103 -1.53 15.32 22.71
C GLU A 103 -2.82 14.49 22.66
N SER A 104 -3.20 13.99 23.84
CA SER A 104 -4.28 13.04 24.05
C SER A 104 -5.60 13.51 23.42
N PHE A 105 -5.97 12.92 22.29
CA PHE A 105 -7.36 12.87 21.86
C PHE A 105 -7.95 11.56 22.34
N SER A 106 -8.93 11.66 23.23
CA SER A 106 -9.68 10.55 23.82
C SER A 106 -10.17 9.58 22.74
N SER A 107 -9.71 8.35 22.79
CA SER A 107 -10.20 7.25 21.95
C SER A 107 -11.62 6.90 22.37
N PHE A 108 -12.60 7.13 21.50
CA PHE A 108 -13.93 6.55 21.67
C PHE A 108 -13.85 5.06 21.35
N SER A 109 -14.10 4.22 22.34
CA SER A 109 -14.16 2.76 22.19
C SER A 109 -15.53 2.36 21.67
N LEU A 110 -15.57 1.60 20.57
CA LEU A 110 -16.81 1.01 20.04
C LEU A 110 -17.47 0.02 21.02
N SER A 111 -16.73 -0.52 21.98
CA SER A 111 -17.28 -1.36 23.05
C SER A 111 -18.22 -0.58 23.98
N ASP A 112 -17.99 0.72 24.19
CA ASP A 112 -18.84 1.54 25.05
C ASP A 112 -20.18 1.89 24.36
N ALA A 113 -20.20 1.97 23.03
CA ALA A 113 -21.41 2.24 22.26
C ALA A 113 -22.39 1.06 22.23
N LEU A 114 -21.90 -0.18 22.33
CA LEU A 114 -22.71 -1.40 22.28
C LEU A 114 -23.36 -1.78 23.61
N HIS A 115 -22.90 -1.23 24.74
CA HIS A 115 -23.50 -1.47 26.06
C HIS A 115 -24.55 -0.43 26.46
N ALA A 116 -24.71 0.66 25.69
CA ALA A 116 -25.69 1.71 25.96
C ALA A 116 -27.12 1.38 25.48
N THR A 117 -27.32 0.27 24.76
CA THR A 117 -28.64 -0.17 24.28
C THR A 117 -28.91 -1.62 24.66
N ALA A 118 -29.09 -1.87 25.96
CA ALA A 118 -29.82 -3.02 26.45
C ALA A 118 -30.86 -2.51 27.47
N PRO A 119 -32.18 -2.68 27.20
CA PRO A 119 -33.24 -2.33 28.16
C PRO A 119 -33.24 -3.25 29.38
#